data_AF-A0A0S1XAF1-F1
#
_entry.id   AF-A0A0S1XAF1-F1
#
_cell.length_a   1.000
_cell.length_b   1.000
_cell.length_c   1.000
_cell.angle_alpha   90.00
_cell.angle_beta   90.00
_cell.angle_gamma   90.00
#
_symmetry.space_group_name_H-M   'P 1'
#
loop_
_entity.id
_entity.type
_entity.pdbx_description
1 polymer ?
#
loop_
_entity_poly.entity_id
_entity_poly.type
_entity_poly.pdbx_seq_one_letter_code
_entity_poly.pdbx_strand_id
1 'polypeptide(L)'
;MTEKKEILLITREKAFERARHLKRENELIYGVKFIIDHKYLPLDILIPTQRELSEAKLLIVLQEIKHGYDAPIIVLEHQKKYYILDGHHRAYALKKLGFSQVECLILKPRKEIKTKIEETVQRSKLKSLDDIKIVRNKH
;
A
#
# COMPACT_ATOMS: atom_id res chain seq x y z
N MET A 1 -6.08 -2.28 -33.49
CA MET A 1 -4.85 -2.58 -32.72
C MET A 1 -4.98 -1.91 -31.38
N THR A 2 -5.32 -2.65 -30.34
CA THR A 2 -5.51 -2.09 -29.00
C THR A 2 -4.13 -1.92 -28.36
N GLU A 3 -3.73 -0.69 -28.08
CA GLU A 3 -2.48 -0.39 -27.35
C GLU A 3 -2.47 -1.16 -26.03
N LYS A 4 -1.58 -2.16 -25.91
CA LYS A 4 -1.23 -2.72 -24.60
C LYS A 4 -0.53 -1.60 -23.84
N LYS A 5 -1.23 -0.91 -22.94
CA LYS A 5 -0.58 -0.12 -21.90
C LYS A 5 0.32 -1.06 -21.11
N GLU A 6 1.63 -0.92 -21.25
CA GLU A 6 2.58 -1.57 -20.36
C GLU A 6 2.29 -1.10 -18.93
N ILE A 7 1.97 -2.04 -18.05
CA ILE A 7 1.77 -1.75 -16.64
C ILE A 7 3.15 -1.61 -16.00
N LEU A 8 3.68 -0.39 -15.98
CA LEU A 8 4.95 -0.06 -15.32
C LEU A 8 4.82 -0.23 -13.80
N LEU A 9 5.65 -1.11 -13.24
CA LEU A 9 5.80 -1.26 -11.79
C LEU A 9 6.73 -0.20 -11.21
N ILE A 10 6.50 0.17 -9.95
CA ILE A 10 7.31 1.19 -9.26
C ILE A 10 8.62 0.58 -8.78
N THR A 11 9.76 1.14 -9.16
CA THR A 11 11.05 0.67 -8.64
C THR A 11 11.19 0.97 -7.15
N ARG A 12 12.12 0.30 -6.48
CA ARG A 12 12.47 0.59 -5.07
C ARG A 12 12.76 2.07 -4.84
N GLU A 13 13.65 2.65 -5.65
CA GLU A 13 14.02 4.07 -5.57
C GLU A 13 12.79 4.99 -5.69
N LYS A 14 11.93 4.74 -6.69
CA LYS A 14 10.69 5.50 -6.88
C LYS A 14 9.72 5.32 -5.71
N ALA A 15 9.71 4.18 -5.03
CA ALA A 15 8.90 4.01 -3.82
C ALA A 15 9.36 4.92 -2.68
N PHE A 16 10.67 5.14 -2.50
CA PHE A 16 11.19 6.11 -1.53
C PHE A 16 10.83 7.55 -1.92
N GLU A 17 10.89 7.91 -3.20
CA GLU A 17 10.42 9.21 -3.70
C GLU A 17 8.93 9.40 -3.44
N ARG A 18 8.13 8.38 -3.76
CA ARG A 18 6.69 8.37 -3.51
C ARG A 18 6.37 8.54 -2.03
N ALA A 19 7.12 7.91 -1.14
CA ALA A 19 6.94 8.07 0.30
C ALA A 19 7.27 9.50 0.76
N ARG A 20 8.34 10.12 0.23
CA ARG A 20 8.65 11.53 0.50
C ARG A 20 7.58 12.48 -0.03
N HIS A 21 6.99 12.18 -1.19
CA HIS A 21 5.86 12.93 -1.75
C HIS A 21 4.64 12.84 -0.85
N LEU A 22 4.19 11.62 -0.54
CA LEU A 22 3.06 11.36 0.35
C LEU A 22 3.26 12.00 1.73
N LYS A 23 4.48 11.95 2.28
CA LYS A 23 4.84 12.66 3.51
C LYS A 23 4.50 14.15 3.41
N ARG A 24 4.98 14.83 2.36
CA ARG A 24 4.74 16.27 2.17
C ARG A 24 3.26 16.59 2.01
N GLU A 25 2.53 15.78 1.23
CA GLU A 25 1.07 15.93 1.07
C GLU A 25 0.33 15.81 2.40
N ASN A 26 0.65 14.77 3.20
CA ASN A 26 0.03 14.57 4.50
C ASN A 26 0.41 15.70 5.49
N GLU A 27 1.65 16.20 5.45
CA GLU A 27 2.07 17.35 6.26
C GLU A 27 1.25 18.62 5.94
N LEU A 28 0.95 18.85 4.66
CA LEU A 28 0.12 19.98 4.21
C LEU A 28 -1.35 19.79 4.63
N ILE A 29 -1.91 18.59 4.43
CA ILE A 29 -3.30 18.29 4.77
C ILE A 29 -3.58 18.42 6.26
N TYR A 30 -2.67 17.92 7.11
CA TYR A 30 -2.91 17.85 8.55
C TYR A 30 -2.24 18.98 9.35
N GLY A 31 -1.37 19.79 8.74
CA GLY A 31 -0.63 20.85 9.44
C GLY A 31 0.34 20.33 10.50
N VAL A 32 0.72 19.05 10.42
CA VAL A 32 1.58 18.36 11.39
C VAL A 32 2.77 17.78 10.66
N LYS A 33 3.97 17.83 11.25
CA LYS A 33 5.17 17.18 10.68
C LYS A 33 5.09 15.67 10.78
N PHE A 34 5.59 14.99 9.76
CA PHE A 34 5.69 13.53 9.69
C PHE A 34 7.14 13.09 9.68
N ILE A 35 7.39 11.86 10.10
CA ILE A 35 8.65 11.13 9.86
C ILE A 35 8.36 9.92 8.98
N ILE A 36 9.42 9.36 8.38
CA ILE A 36 9.37 8.09 7.65
C ILE A 36 10.22 7.09 8.43
N ASP A 37 9.57 6.10 9.04
CA ASP A 37 10.23 4.94 9.62
C ASP A 37 10.36 3.85 8.55
N HIS A 38 11.47 3.12 8.53
CA HIS A 38 11.70 2.03 7.59
C HIS A 38 11.84 0.71 8.35
N LYS A 39 10.83 -0.17 8.25
CA LYS A 39 10.72 -1.39 9.07
C LYS A 39 9.99 -2.50 8.31
N TYR A 40 10.25 -3.75 8.69
CA TYR A 40 9.40 -4.87 8.31
C TYR A 40 8.18 -4.92 9.22
N LEU A 41 7.00 -5.07 8.63
CA LEU A 41 5.74 -5.23 9.36
C LEU A 41 5.09 -6.58 8.99
N PRO A 42 4.41 -7.24 9.94
CA PRO A 42 3.52 -8.35 9.63
C PRO A 42 2.47 -7.98 8.57
N LEU A 43 2.21 -8.87 7.61
CA LEU A 43 1.23 -8.63 6.54
C LEU A 43 -0.22 -8.66 7.04
N ASP A 44 -0.47 -9.36 8.16
CA ASP A 44 -1.79 -9.51 8.78
C ASP A 44 -2.28 -8.26 9.51
N ILE A 45 -1.37 -7.36 9.93
CA ILE A 45 -1.73 -6.08 10.57
C ILE A 45 -1.93 -4.94 9.56
N LEU A 46 -1.68 -5.17 8.27
CA LEU A 46 -1.85 -4.15 7.24
C LEU A 46 -3.32 -4.01 6.85
N ILE A 47 -3.81 -2.78 6.93
CA ILE A 47 -5.20 -2.43 6.63
C ILE A 47 -5.26 -1.80 5.24
N PRO A 48 -5.89 -2.45 4.25
CA PRO A 48 -6.03 -1.87 2.93
C PRO A 48 -7.05 -0.71 2.95
N THR A 49 -6.74 0.33 2.19
CA THR A 49 -7.64 1.47 1.93
C THR A 49 -8.35 1.35 0.58
N GLN A 50 -7.91 0.41 -0.27
CA GLN A 50 -8.48 0.11 -1.57
C GLN A 50 -9.15 -1.27 -1.54
N ARG A 51 -10.42 -1.33 -1.94
CA ARG A 51 -11.24 -2.56 -1.89
C ARG A 51 -10.99 -3.52 -3.04
N GLU A 52 -10.67 -3.00 -4.22
CA GLU A 52 -10.62 -3.78 -5.45
C GLU A 52 -9.25 -3.69 -6.10
N LEU A 53 -8.71 -4.84 -6.54
CA LEU A 53 -7.46 -4.93 -7.28
C LEU A 53 -7.71 -5.53 -8.65
N SER A 54 -7.13 -4.91 -9.68
CA SER A 54 -7.10 -5.48 -11.03
C SER A 54 -6.33 -6.80 -11.05
N GLU A 55 -6.96 -7.87 -11.57
CA GLU A 55 -6.33 -9.18 -11.76
C GLU A 55 -5.11 -9.10 -12.69
N ALA A 56 -5.22 -8.37 -13.81
CA ALA A 56 -4.12 -8.22 -14.76
C ALA A 56 -2.86 -7.64 -14.11
N LYS A 57 -3.01 -6.58 -13.30
CA LYS A 57 -1.88 -6.01 -12.55
C LYS A 57 -1.38 -6.94 -11.45
N LEU A 58 -2.27 -7.69 -10.80
CA LEU A 58 -1.87 -8.66 -9.78
C LEU A 58 -0.98 -9.77 -10.36
N LEU A 59 -1.33 -10.30 -11.54
CA LEU A 59 -0.55 -11.35 -12.20
C LEU A 59 0.87 -10.87 -12.54
N ILE A 60 1.01 -9.64 -13.04
CA ILE A 60 2.32 -9.04 -13.30
C ILE A 60 3.12 -8.91 -12.01
N VAL A 61 2.52 -8.36 -10.94
CA VAL A 61 3.21 -8.22 -9.65
C VAL A 61 3.64 -9.58 -9.08
N LEU A 62 2.81 -10.62 -9.18
CA LEU A 62 3.15 -11.97 -8.72
C LEU A 62 4.34 -12.55 -9.49
N GLN A 63 4.42 -12.32 -10.81
CA GLN A 63 5.55 -12.75 -11.62
C GLN A 63 6.82 -11.99 -11.24
N GLU A 64 6.74 -10.66 -11.14
CA GLU A 64 7.91 -9.82 -10.87
C GLU A 64 8.47 -10.04 -9.45
N ILE A 65 7.63 -10.34 -8.45
CA ILE A 65 8.12 -10.73 -7.10
C ILE A 65 9.02 -11.97 -7.18
N LYS A 66 8.70 -12.96 -8.03
CA LYS A 66 9.55 -14.14 -8.23
C LYS A 66 10.89 -13.79 -8.89
N HIS A 67 10.98 -12.66 -9.57
CA HIS A 67 12.19 -12.15 -10.23
C HIS A 67 12.91 -11.06 -9.43
N GLY A 68 12.59 -10.90 -8.14
CA GLY A 68 13.30 -9.99 -7.25
C GLY A 68 12.70 -8.58 -7.13
N TYR A 69 11.45 -8.38 -7.54
CA TYR A 69 10.74 -7.13 -7.30
C TYR A 69 10.55 -6.87 -5.80
N ASP A 70 11.23 -5.85 -5.28
CA ASP A 70 11.47 -5.64 -3.85
C ASP A 70 10.99 -4.26 -3.35
N ALA A 71 10.23 -3.52 -4.15
CA ALA A 71 9.83 -2.17 -3.77
C ALA A 71 8.94 -2.19 -2.50
N PRO A 72 9.23 -1.36 -1.47
CA PRO A 72 8.53 -1.38 -0.18
C PRO A 72 7.10 -0.85 -0.26
N ILE A 73 6.27 -1.25 0.70
CA ILE A 73 4.89 -0.77 0.87
C ILE A 73 4.92 0.57 1.62
N ILE A 74 4.07 1.52 1.23
CA ILE A 74 3.98 2.80 1.95
C ILE A 74 2.71 2.77 2.81
N VAL A 75 2.87 2.96 4.11
CA VAL A 75 1.76 2.89 5.07
C VAL A 75 1.69 4.16 5.92
N LEU A 76 0.50 4.49 6.39
CA LEU A 76 0.25 5.51 7.41
C LEU A 76 0.08 4.81 8.76
N GLU A 77 0.89 5.20 9.75
CA GLU A 77 0.64 4.82 11.14
C GLU A 77 -0.35 5.82 11.78
N HIS A 78 -1.50 5.32 12.22
CA HIS A 78 -2.47 6.09 12.98
C HIS A 78 -3.10 5.22 14.07
N GLN A 79 -3.08 5.69 15.32
CA GLN A 79 -3.60 4.97 16.48
C GLN A 79 -3.11 3.49 16.57
N LYS A 80 -1.80 3.27 16.34
CA LYS A 80 -1.15 1.94 16.31
C LYS A 80 -1.65 0.98 15.23
N LYS A 81 -2.38 1.48 14.23
CA LYS A 81 -2.79 0.72 13.04
C LYS A 81 -2.01 1.20 11.82
N TYR A 82 -1.87 0.32 10.83
CA TYR A 82 -1.07 0.56 9.64
C TYR A 82 -1.93 0.50 8.38
N TYR A 83 -2.24 1.68 7.83
CA TYR A 83 -3.11 1.83 6.67
C TYR A 83 -2.28 1.93 5.39
N ILE A 84 -2.53 1.07 4.41
CA ILE A 84 -1.79 1.09 3.14
C ILE A 84 -2.14 2.35 2.36
N LEU A 85 -1.15 3.18 2.07
CA LEU A 85 -1.27 4.33 1.18
C LEU A 85 -0.88 3.98 -0.27
N ASP A 86 0.14 3.12 -0.43
CA ASP A 86 0.60 2.63 -1.73
C ASP A 86 1.12 1.20 -1.60
N GLY A 87 0.87 0.37 -2.62
CA GLY A 87 1.40 -0.99 -2.70
C GLY A 87 0.39 -2.10 -2.43
N HIS A 88 -0.92 -1.87 -2.53
CA HIS A 88 -1.95 -2.88 -2.24
C HIS A 88 -1.78 -4.18 -3.05
N HIS A 89 -1.47 -4.09 -4.35
CA HIS A 89 -1.15 -5.28 -5.18
C HIS A 89 0.05 -6.07 -4.63
N ARG A 90 1.10 -5.38 -4.19
CA ARG A 90 2.32 -6.01 -3.65
C ARG A 90 2.05 -6.67 -2.31
N ALA A 91 1.39 -5.97 -1.39
CA ALA A 91 1.04 -6.51 -0.09
C ALA A 91 0.14 -7.76 -0.22
N TYR A 92 -0.88 -7.68 -1.08
CA TYR A 92 -1.76 -8.82 -1.35
C TYR A 92 -1.01 -10.00 -2.00
N ALA A 93 -0.16 -9.73 -2.99
CA ALA A 93 0.64 -10.76 -3.67
C ALA A 93 1.59 -11.49 -2.71
N LEU A 94 2.33 -10.75 -1.87
CA LEU A 94 3.23 -11.34 -0.87
C LEU A 94 2.46 -12.22 0.13
N LYS A 95 1.29 -11.77 0.60
CA LYS A 95 0.43 -12.59 1.46
C LYS A 95 -0.02 -13.88 0.75
N LYS A 96 -0.41 -13.81 -0.52
CA LYS A 96 -0.79 -14.99 -1.31
C LYS A 96 0.37 -15.94 -1.58
N LEU A 97 1.60 -15.44 -1.63
CA LEU A 97 2.81 -16.23 -1.75
C LEU A 97 3.29 -16.82 -0.41
N GLY A 98 2.60 -16.55 0.70
CA GLY A 98 2.90 -17.13 2.01
C GLY A 98 3.94 -16.37 2.83
N PHE A 99 4.32 -15.14 2.44
CA PHE A 99 5.17 -14.30 3.26
C PHE A 99 4.43 -13.84 4.51
N SER A 100 5.14 -13.79 5.64
CA SER A 100 4.59 -13.33 6.93
C SER A 100 4.78 -11.83 7.16
N GLN A 101 5.84 -11.25 6.59
CA GLN A 101 6.21 -9.85 6.76
C GLN A 101 6.58 -9.19 5.43
N VAL A 102 6.53 -7.86 5.39
CA VAL A 102 6.90 -7.05 4.24
C VAL A 102 7.62 -5.77 4.68
N GLU A 103 8.56 -5.32 3.86
CA GLU A 103 9.25 -4.05 4.05
C GLU A 103 8.30 -2.86 3.84
N CYS A 104 8.27 -1.95 4.81
CA CYS A 104 7.36 -0.82 4.85
C CYS A 104 8.09 0.51 5.10
N LEU A 105 7.68 1.53 4.35
CA LEU A 105 7.93 2.95 4.63
C LEU A 105 6.72 3.51 5.37
N ILE A 106 6.90 3.73 6.67
CA ILE A 106 5.83 4.10 7.61
C ILE A 106 5.83 5.61 7.78
N LEU A 107 4.81 6.26 7.24
CA LEU A 107 4.51 7.66 7.53
C LEU A 107 3.92 7.76 8.93
N LYS A 108 4.65 8.40 9.85
CA LYS A 108 4.22 8.58 11.22
C LYS A 108 4.09 10.08 11.54
N PRO A 109 2.91 10.57 11.96
CA PRO A 109 2.76 11.95 12.37
C PRO A 109 3.43 12.17 13.74
N ARG A 110 4.12 13.32 13.91
CA ARG A 110 4.79 13.66 15.17
C ARG A 110 3.83 14.12 16.27
N LYS A 111 2.59 14.43 15.91
CA LYS A 111 1.48 14.77 16.81
C LYS A 111 0.24 14.01 16.36
N GLU A 112 -0.75 13.90 17.23
CA GLU A 112 -2.02 13.32 16.84
C GLU A 112 -2.65 14.12 15.69
N ILE A 113 -3.20 13.40 14.70
CA ILE A 113 -3.88 13.98 13.54
C ILE A 113 -5.35 13.57 13.57
N LYS A 114 -6.25 14.48 13.18
CA LYS A 114 -7.65 14.15 12.93
C LYS A 114 -7.80 13.65 11.51
N THR A 115 -7.85 12.34 11.33
CA THR A 115 -8.05 11.70 10.03
C THR A 115 -9.35 10.89 10.02
N LYS A 116 -10.05 10.89 8.88
CA LYS A 116 -11.25 10.07 8.64
C LYS A 116 -10.92 8.72 7.99
N ILE A 117 -9.64 8.31 8.02
CA ILE A 117 -9.22 7.05 7.40
C ILE A 117 -9.90 5.85 8.07
N GLU A 118 -10.07 5.89 9.39
CA GLU A 118 -10.76 4.83 10.13
C GLU A 118 -12.23 4.71 9.68
N GLU A 119 -12.93 5.83 9.59
CA GLU A 119 -14.33 5.88 9.14
C GLU A 119 -14.47 5.34 7.71
N THR A 120 -13.56 5.74 6.82
CA THR A 120 -13.55 5.32 5.41
C THR A 120 -13.35 3.81 5.29
N VAL A 121 -12.38 3.27 6.02
CA VAL A 121 -12.05 1.85 6.05
C VAL A 121 -13.20 1.02 6.66
N GLN A 122 -13.79 1.49 7.76
CA GLN A 122 -14.93 0.83 8.40
C GLN A 122 -16.15 0.77 7.48
N ARG A 123 -16.48 1.88 6.80
CA ARG A 123 -17.57 1.93 5.80
C ARG A 123 -17.33 0.97 4.64
N SER A 124 -16.07 0.81 4.25
CA SER A 124 -15.65 -0.10 3.18
C SER A 124 -15.56 -1.57 3.61
N LYS A 125 -15.77 -1.85 4.91
CA LYS A 125 -15.62 -3.17 5.55
C LYS A 125 -14.25 -3.81 5.30
N LEU A 126 -13.20 -2.98 5.21
CA LEU A 126 -11.82 -3.43 5.04
C LEU A 126 -11.18 -3.55 6.41
N LYS A 127 -10.71 -4.74 6.79
CA LYS A 127 -10.00 -4.98 8.06
C LYS A 127 -8.63 -5.61 7.81
N SER A 128 -8.49 -6.35 6.72
CA SER A 128 -7.27 -7.03 6.34
C SER A 128 -7.14 -7.12 4.83
N LEU A 129 -5.96 -7.56 4.37
CA LEU A 129 -5.72 -7.89 2.96
C LEU A 129 -6.69 -8.96 2.41
N ASP A 130 -7.32 -9.79 3.25
CA ASP A 130 -8.26 -10.83 2.79
C ASP A 130 -9.62 -10.26 2.37
N ASP A 131 -9.93 -9.02 2.77
CA ASP A 131 -11.18 -8.35 2.39
C ASP A 131 -11.12 -7.74 0.98
N ILE A 132 -9.94 -7.77 0.35
CA ILE A 132 -9.72 -7.25 -1.00
C ILE A 132 -10.38 -8.16 -2.03
N LYS A 133 -11.11 -7.56 -2.96
CA LYS A 133 -11.70 -8.25 -4.12
C LYS A 133 -10.81 -8.12 -5.34
N ILE A 134 -10.58 -9.24 -6.03
CA ILE A 134 -9.90 -9.23 -7.32
C ILE A 134 -10.96 -9.03 -8.40
N VAL A 135 -10.79 -7.99 -9.21
CA VAL A 135 -11.72 -7.64 -10.29
C VAL A 135 -11.05 -7.87 -11.65
N ARG A 136 -11.83 -8.48 -12.55
CA ARG A 136 -11.46 -8.64 -13.96
C ARG A 136 -12.05 -7.46 -14.72
N ASN A 137 -11.21 -6.64 -15.33
CA ASN A 137 -11.73 -5.68 -16.31
C ASN A 137 -12.26 -6.49 -17.49
N LYS A 138 -13.58 -6.44 -17.72
CA LYS A 138 -14.14 -6.86 -19.00
C LYS A 138 -13.63 -5.86 -20.04
N HIS A 139 -12.78 -6.33 -20.95
CA HIS A 139 -12.53 -5.62 -22.20
C HIS A 139 -13.73 -5.79 -23.11
#